data_AF-A0A0B4CL38-F1
#
_entry.id   AF-A0A0B4CL38-F1
#
_cell.length_a   1.000
_cell.length_b   1.000
_cell.length_c   1.000
_cell.angle_alpha   90.00
_cell.angle_beta   90.00
_cell.angle_gamma   90.00
#
_symmetry.space_group_name_H-M   'P 1'
#
loop_
_entity.id
_entity.type
_entity.pdbx_description
1 polymer ?
#
loop_
_entity_poly.entity_id
_entity_poly.type
_entity_poly.pdbx_seq_one_letter_code
_entity_poly.pdbx_strand_id
1 'polypeptide(L)'
;MKKTLLFCLIVFSVFSSNLLFSQTKEIKPGKYCTKTERYCLQILDRKKFKETFSFDVNTFTTGSYLIGSEILTLEYEDSEKENTPSRSFKIVTAKDDKLVLKTENPEKKIVLYKK
;
A
#
# COMPACT_ATOMS: atom_id res chain seq x y z
N MET A 1 52.96 -20.05 -33.08
CA MET A 1 52.72 -20.93 -31.93
C MET A 1 52.56 -20.09 -30.68
N LYS A 2 51.52 -20.39 -29.85
CA LYS A 2 51.44 -20.12 -28.40
C LYS A 2 51.44 -18.61 -28.00
N LYS A 3 50.46 -18.04 -27.29
CA LYS A 3 49.44 -18.56 -26.38
C LYS A 3 48.25 -17.60 -26.33
N THR A 4 47.08 -18.19 -26.46
CA THR A 4 45.77 -17.75 -25.98
C THR A 4 45.87 -17.18 -24.57
N LEU A 5 45.53 -15.91 -24.38
CA LEU A 5 45.40 -15.28 -23.06
C LEU A 5 44.34 -14.18 -23.15
N LEU A 6 43.09 -14.61 -23.36
CA LEU A 6 41.94 -13.73 -23.23
C LEU A 6 40.79 -14.52 -22.58
N PHE A 7 41.05 -15.11 -21.42
CA PHE A 7 40.09 -15.91 -20.66
C PHE A 7 39.82 -15.36 -19.25
N CYS A 8 40.01 -14.06 -19.03
CA CYS A 8 39.81 -13.43 -17.71
C CYS A 8 38.81 -12.26 -17.67
N LEU A 9 38.03 -12.02 -18.73
CA LEU A 9 37.00 -10.96 -18.73
C LEU A 9 35.56 -11.48 -18.61
N ILE A 10 35.35 -12.76 -18.28
CA ILE A 10 34.02 -13.39 -18.20
C ILE A 10 33.68 -13.87 -16.77
N VAL A 11 34.23 -13.24 -15.72
CA VAL A 11 33.95 -13.65 -14.31
C VAL A 11 33.20 -12.58 -13.50
N PHE A 12 32.80 -11.45 -14.11
CA PHE A 12 32.01 -10.43 -13.41
C PHE A 12 30.65 -10.10 -14.04
N SER A 13 30.11 -10.94 -14.93
CA SER A 13 28.80 -10.68 -15.57
C SER A 13 27.62 -11.47 -15.01
N VAL A 14 27.73 -12.14 -13.86
CA VAL A 14 26.64 -12.98 -13.30
C VAL A 14 25.99 -12.43 -12.02
N PHE A 15 26.23 -11.16 -11.67
CA PHE A 15 25.54 -10.50 -10.56
C PHE A 15 24.56 -9.39 -10.99
N SER A 16 24.10 -9.42 -12.24
CA SER A 16 23.00 -8.58 -12.69
C SER A 16 21.77 -9.45 -12.89
N SER A 17 20.63 -8.98 -12.36
CA SER A 17 19.26 -9.41 -12.72
C SER A 17 18.48 -10.31 -11.73
N ASN A 18 18.75 -10.28 -10.42
CA ASN A 18 17.77 -10.77 -9.43
C ASN A 18 17.58 -9.85 -8.22
N LEU A 19 17.89 -8.56 -8.34
CA LEU A 19 17.18 -7.57 -7.54
C LEU A 19 15.77 -7.45 -8.13
N LEU A 20 14.92 -8.41 -7.77
CA LEU A 20 13.48 -8.27 -7.81
C LEU A 20 13.14 -7.07 -6.90
N PHE A 21 13.25 -5.87 -7.45
CA PHE A 21 12.69 -4.67 -6.86
C PHE A 21 11.20 -4.94 -6.74
N SER A 22 10.79 -5.43 -5.58
CA SER A 22 9.42 -5.38 -5.14
C SER A 22 9.11 -3.90 -4.99
N GLN A 23 8.71 -3.25 -6.10
CA GLN A 23 8.34 -1.84 -6.09
C GLN A 23 7.17 -1.72 -5.13
N THR A 24 7.42 -1.12 -3.97
CA THR A 24 6.39 -0.73 -3.04
C THR A 24 5.45 0.22 -3.75
N LYS A 25 4.16 -0.15 -3.87
CA LYS A 25 3.16 0.73 -4.47
C LYS A 25 3.08 2.00 -3.65
N GLU A 26 3.41 3.14 -4.24
CA GLU A 26 3.27 4.42 -3.55
C GLU A 26 1.82 4.88 -3.59
N ILE A 27 1.26 5.25 -2.43
CA ILE A 27 -0.05 5.89 -2.33
C ILE A 27 0.22 7.34 -1.93
N LYS A 28 -0.13 8.28 -2.81
CA LYS A 28 0.05 9.71 -2.54
C LYS A 28 -0.88 10.17 -1.41
N PRO A 29 -0.45 11.13 -0.57
CA PRO A 29 -1.34 11.78 0.38
C PRO A 29 -2.57 12.40 -0.31
N GLY A 30 -3.71 12.35 0.37
CA GLY A 30 -4.97 12.84 -0.15
C GLY A 30 -6.19 12.13 0.44
N LYS A 31 -7.37 12.71 0.20
CA LYS A 31 -8.66 12.14 0.58
C LYS A 31 -9.20 11.31 -0.58
N TYR A 32 -9.41 10.02 -0.36
CA TYR A 32 -9.92 9.07 -1.35
C TYR A 32 -11.30 8.57 -0.90
N CYS A 33 -12.34 8.82 -1.70
CA CYS A 33 -13.71 8.45 -1.35
C CYS A 33 -14.34 7.53 -2.40
N THR A 34 -15.21 6.63 -1.94
CA THR A 34 -16.17 5.97 -2.84
C THR A 34 -17.03 7.00 -3.56
N LYS A 35 -17.60 6.67 -4.74
CA LYS A 35 -18.46 7.61 -5.50
C LYS A 35 -19.62 8.16 -4.69
N THR A 36 -20.19 7.33 -3.81
CA THR A 36 -21.31 7.67 -2.93
C THR A 36 -20.88 8.33 -1.63
N GLU A 37 -19.56 8.52 -1.43
CA GLU A 37 -18.95 9.06 -0.21
C GLU A 37 -19.30 8.29 1.08
N ARG A 38 -19.84 7.06 0.94
CA ARG A 38 -20.17 6.21 2.09
C ARG A 38 -18.96 5.76 2.89
N TYR A 39 -17.81 5.79 2.26
CA TYR A 39 -16.52 5.47 2.83
C TYR A 39 -15.46 6.38 2.20
N CYS A 40 -14.68 7.02 3.06
CA CYS A 40 -13.52 7.82 2.70
C CYS A 40 -12.31 7.39 3.52
N LEU A 41 -11.19 7.24 2.84
CA LEU A 41 -9.87 7.00 3.41
C LEU A 41 -9.00 8.21 3.09
N GLN A 42 -8.58 8.94 4.12
CA GLN A 42 -7.63 10.03 3.99
C GLN A 42 -6.25 9.55 4.39
N ILE A 43 -5.32 9.57 3.43
CA ILE A 43 -3.90 9.31 3.64
C ILE A 43 -3.23 10.64 3.97
N LEU A 44 -2.59 10.69 5.13
CA LEU A 44 -1.89 11.86 5.65
C LEU A 44 -0.38 11.63 5.60
N ASP A 45 0.37 12.73 5.74
CA ASP A 45 1.81 12.66 5.91
C ASP A 45 2.20 11.86 7.16
N ARG A 46 3.47 11.47 7.24
CA ARG A 46 4.04 10.72 8.37
C ARG A 46 3.35 9.37 8.63
N LYS A 47 2.86 8.72 7.57
CA LYS A 47 2.22 7.40 7.61
C LYS A 47 0.97 7.34 8.50
N LYS A 48 0.20 8.42 8.56
CA LYS A 48 -1.07 8.49 9.31
C LYS A 48 -2.27 8.40 8.37
N PHE A 49 -3.41 7.94 8.88
CA PHE A 49 -4.66 7.93 8.12
C PHE A 49 -5.86 8.37 8.96
N LYS A 50 -6.95 8.69 8.27
CA LYS A 50 -8.29 8.87 8.83
C LYS A 50 -9.32 8.16 7.96
N GLU A 51 -10.09 7.26 8.54
CA GLU A 51 -11.27 6.66 7.93
C GLU A 51 -12.54 7.41 8.36
N THR A 52 -13.49 7.56 7.44
CA THR A 52 -14.80 8.14 7.71
C THR A 52 -15.86 7.33 6.99
N PHE A 53 -16.92 6.95 7.71
CA PHE A 53 -18.03 6.16 7.22
C PHE A 53 -19.32 6.99 7.30
N SER A 54 -20.03 7.18 6.19
CA SER A 54 -21.19 8.09 6.17
C SER A 54 -22.42 7.55 6.91
N PHE A 55 -22.46 6.24 7.20
CA PHE A 55 -23.57 5.63 7.94
C PHE A 55 -23.47 5.92 9.44
N ASP A 56 -22.33 6.45 9.89
CA ASP A 56 -22.09 6.81 11.28
C ASP A 56 -21.33 8.14 11.31
N VAL A 57 -22.09 9.24 11.18
CA VAL A 57 -21.59 10.60 10.89
C VAL A 57 -20.62 11.11 11.96
N ASN A 58 -20.56 10.46 13.13
CA ASN A 58 -19.71 10.82 14.25
C ASN A 58 -18.52 9.87 14.46
N THR A 59 -18.42 8.77 13.71
CA THR A 59 -17.36 7.78 13.87
C THR A 59 -16.29 8.00 12.82
N PHE A 60 -15.23 8.72 13.23
CA PHE A 60 -13.95 8.71 12.51
C PHE A 60 -12.98 7.83 13.27
N THR A 61 -12.17 7.08 12.53
CA THR A 61 -11.11 6.27 13.12
C THR A 61 -9.79 6.71 12.54
N THR A 62 -8.80 6.92 13.40
CA THR A 62 -7.45 7.33 13.02
C THR A 62 -6.46 6.22 13.34
N GLY A 63 -5.27 6.35 12.79
CA GLY A 63 -4.22 5.39 13.02
C GLY A 63 -2.99 5.62 12.17
N SER A 64 -2.13 4.61 12.17
CA SER A 64 -0.94 4.54 11.32
C SER A 64 -1.18 3.54 10.19
N TYR A 65 -0.51 3.70 9.06
CA TYR A 65 -0.59 2.73 7.97
C TYR A 65 0.78 2.22 7.55
N LEU A 66 0.79 0.97 7.08
CA LEU A 66 1.93 0.31 6.48
C LEU A 66 1.59 -0.06 5.04
N ILE A 67 2.53 0.18 4.12
CA ILE A 67 2.40 -0.24 2.73
C ILE A 67 3.53 -1.22 2.41
N GLY A 68 3.15 -2.47 2.16
CA GLY A 68 3.98 -3.47 1.50
C GLY A 68 3.82 -3.38 -0.02
N SER A 69 4.39 -4.34 -0.76
CA SER A 69 4.40 -4.32 -2.23
C SER A 69 2.99 -4.27 -2.83
N GLU A 70 2.05 -5.02 -2.25
CA GLU A 70 0.66 -5.05 -2.71
C GLU A 70 -0.36 -4.98 -1.57
N ILE A 71 0.07 -4.69 -0.35
CA ILE A 71 -0.80 -4.73 0.83
C ILE A 71 -0.74 -3.39 1.54
N LEU A 72 -1.90 -2.80 1.78
CA LEU A 72 -2.10 -1.67 2.67
C LEU A 72 -2.67 -2.21 3.98
N THR A 73 -1.95 -2.00 5.08
CA THR A 73 -2.42 -2.33 6.43
C THR A 73 -2.71 -1.03 7.17
N LEU A 74 -3.93 -0.90 7.70
CA LEU A 74 -4.34 0.16 8.59
C LEU A 74 -4.26 -0.35 10.02
N GLU A 75 -3.45 0.30 10.86
CA GLU A 75 -3.32 0.02 12.29
C GLU A 75 -4.05 1.13 13.04
N TYR A 76 -5.19 0.79 13.64
CA TYR A 76 -6.05 1.77 14.30
C TYR A 76 -5.44 2.18 15.64
N GLU A 77 -5.54 3.47 15.96
CA GLU A 77 -5.27 3.95 17.31
C GLU A 77 -6.43 3.50 18.22
N ASP A 78 -6.18 2.54 19.10
CA ASP A 78 -7.10 2.17 20.18
C ASP A 78 -6.46 2.61 21.49
N SER A 79 -7.14 3.46 22.26
CA SER A 79 -6.54 4.14 23.41
C SER A 79 -6.31 3.23 24.62
N GLU A 80 -6.80 1.98 24.62
CA GLU A 80 -6.88 1.17 25.85
C GLU A 80 -6.61 -0.35 25.70
N LYS A 81 -6.10 -0.87 24.57
CA LYS A 81 -5.91 -2.33 24.41
C LYS A 81 -4.54 -2.74 23.86
N GLU A 82 -4.02 -3.83 24.42
CA GLU A 82 -2.75 -4.48 24.10
C GLU A 82 -2.68 -5.02 22.65
N ASN A 83 -3.84 -5.17 21.99
CA ASN A 83 -3.95 -5.55 20.58
C ASN A 83 -4.60 -4.39 19.82
N THR A 84 -3.78 -3.56 19.17
CA THR A 84 -4.29 -2.53 18.26
C THR A 84 -5.00 -3.23 17.10
N PRO A 85 -6.30 -3.00 16.89
CA PRO A 85 -7.00 -3.62 15.77
C PRO A 85 -6.34 -3.17 14.47
N SER A 86 -6.24 -4.07 13.51
CA SER A 86 -5.69 -3.77 12.19
C SER A 86 -6.57 -4.31 11.08
N ARG A 87 -6.50 -3.67 9.91
CA ARG A 87 -7.23 -4.07 8.72
C ARG A 87 -6.33 -4.01 7.49
N SER A 88 -6.26 -5.12 6.78
CA SER A 88 -5.42 -5.25 5.59
C SER A 88 -6.24 -5.27 4.31
N PHE A 89 -5.68 -4.65 3.27
CA PHE A 89 -6.26 -4.59 1.94
C PHE A 89 -5.21 -4.93 0.89
N LYS A 90 -5.59 -5.75 -0.09
CA LYS A 90 -4.81 -5.88 -1.32
C LYS A 90 -4.99 -4.66 -2.21
N ILE A 91 -3.89 -4.01 -2.56
CA ILE A 91 -3.81 -2.87 -3.47
C ILE A 91 -3.85 -3.41 -4.90
N VAL A 92 -5.02 -3.34 -5.54
CA VAL A 92 -5.21 -3.74 -6.94
C VAL A 92 -4.72 -2.63 -7.87
N THR A 93 -4.95 -1.37 -7.51
CA THR A 93 -4.51 -0.21 -8.31
C THR A 93 -4.21 0.95 -7.38
N ALA A 94 -3.05 1.60 -7.56
CA ALA A 94 -2.71 2.86 -6.92
C ALA A 94 -2.28 3.85 -8.01
N LYS A 95 -3.12 4.86 -8.25
CA LYS A 95 -2.87 5.99 -9.14
C LYS A 95 -3.16 7.28 -8.39
N ASP A 96 -2.66 8.40 -8.91
CA ASP A 96 -2.83 9.72 -8.30
C ASP A 96 -4.29 10.06 -7.99
N ASP A 97 -5.21 9.72 -8.89
CA ASP A 97 -6.64 10.02 -8.84
C ASP A 97 -7.50 8.86 -8.31
N LYS A 98 -6.93 7.66 -8.19
CA LYS A 98 -7.72 6.44 -7.99
C LYS A 98 -6.97 5.37 -7.20
N LEU A 99 -7.61 4.87 -6.15
CA LEU A 99 -7.14 3.76 -5.33
C LEU A 99 -8.18 2.62 -5.37
N VAL A 100 -7.76 1.41 -5.75
CA VAL A 100 -8.61 0.22 -5.77
C VAL A 100 -8.05 -0.80 -4.79
N LEU A 101 -8.86 -1.09 -3.77
CA LEU A 101 -8.53 -2.00 -2.68
C LEU A 101 -9.41 -3.24 -2.76
N LYS A 102 -8.91 -4.37 -2.25
CA LYS A 102 -9.64 -5.63 -2.14
C LYS A 102 -9.47 -6.20 -0.72
N THR A 103 -10.55 -6.57 -0.07
CA THR A 103 -10.54 -7.37 1.16
C THR A 103 -10.67 -8.85 0.79
N GLU A 104 -10.12 -9.74 1.62
CA GLU A 104 -10.22 -11.19 1.40
C GLU A 104 -11.48 -11.79 2.03
N ASN A 105 -11.85 -11.38 3.27
CA ASN A 105 -13.01 -11.93 3.99
C ASN A 105 -13.83 -10.84 4.72
N PRO A 106 -15.10 -10.59 4.35
CA PRO A 106 -15.71 -11.02 3.10
C PRO A 106 -14.95 -10.41 1.90
N GLU A 107 -14.93 -11.13 0.79
CA GLU A 107 -14.29 -10.62 -0.43
C GLU A 107 -15.05 -9.40 -0.94
N LYS A 108 -14.39 -8.24 -0.95
CA LYS A 108 -15.00 -6.99 -1.41
C LYS A 108 -13.99 -6.12 -2.13
N LYS A 109 -14.37 -5.64 -3.30
CA LYS A 109 -13.62 -4.63 -4.05
C LYS A 109 -14.12 -3.24 -3.69
N ILE A 110 -13.21 -2.36 -3.28
CA ILE A 110 -13.49 -0.98 -2.89
C ILE A 110 -12.77 -0.07 -3.88
N VAL A 111 -13.53 0.80 -4.55
CA VAL A 111 -12.99 1.77 -5.50
C VAL A 111 -13.11 3.16 -4.90
N LEU A 112 -11.97 3.81 -4.73
CA LEU A 112 -11.85 5.14 -4.15
C LEU A 112 -11.27 6.11 -5.19
N TYR A 113 -11.79 7.33 -5.19
CA TYR A 113 -11.41 8.42 -6.08
C TYR A 113 -10.89 9.58 -5.24
N LYS A 114 -9.80 10.21 -5.67
CA LYS A 114 -9.26 11.39 -5.02
C LYS A 114 -10.27 12.54 -5.11
N LYS A 115 -10.47 13.25 -4.01
CA LYS A 115 -11.35 14.42 -3.87
C LYS A 115 -10.55 15.70 -3.72
#